data_AF-A0A932RRH3-F1
#
_entry.id   AF-A0A932RRH3-F1
#
_cell.length_a   1.000
_cell.length_b   1.000
_cell.length_c   1.000
_cell.angle_alpha   90.00
_cell.angle_beta   90.00
_cell.angle_gamma   90.00
#
_symmetry.space_group_name_H-M   'P 1'
#
loop_
_entity.id
_entity.type
_entity.pdbx_description
1 polymer ?
#
loop_
_entity_poly.entity_id
_entity_poly.type
_entity_poly.pdbx_seq_one_letter_code
_entity_poly.pdbx_strand_id
1 'polypeptide(L)'
;MSSSVLVTGATGKTGRRLTPQLVERGVTVRAASRDPVPPSAGMEPVRFDWLDETTYPAALDRVHAAYLVVTDNAIGQAGAFLMTGPESLTLAEVAGHISAAAGRQVRYVESGPEPIQEALIAAGITADFAAYVAQLYTASAGSGAMAAVTDDVAAVTGRPPTSFANYAADAAGAWLR
;
A
#
# COMPACT_ATOMS: atom_id res chain seq x y z
N MET A 1 19.78 18.81 -16.82
CA MET A 1 18.92 17.78 -17.41
C MET A 1 17.81 17.52 -16.40
N SER A 2 16.53 17.60 -16.79
CA SER A 2 15.44 17.22 -15.90
C SER A 2 15.45 15.70 -15.74
N SER A 3 15.53 15.20 -14.50
CA SER A 3 15.43 13.77 -14.22
C SER A 3 14.00 13.31 -14.51
N SER A 4 13.86 12.21 -15.26
CA SER A 4 12.56 11.58 -15.56
C SER A 4 12.40 10.30 -14.74
N VAL A 5 11.25 10.11 -14.10
CA VAL A 5 10.94 8.93 -13.28
C VAL A 5 9.64 8.29 -13.74
N LEU A 6 9.69 6.99 -14.05
CA LEU A 6 8.50 6.17 -14.24
C LEU A 6 7.83 5.87 -12.91
N VAL A 7 6.53 6.11 -12.77
CA VAL A 7 5.74 5.74 -11.59
C VAL A 7 4.64 4.77 -12.04
N THR A 8 4.81 3.48 -11.78
CA THR A 8 3.74 2.50 -12.00
C THR A 8 2.63 2.67 -10.96
N GLY A 9 1.39 2.36 -11.34
CA GLY A 9 0.25 2.54 -10.45
C GLY A 9 0.06 4.00 -10.02
N ALA A 10 0.31 4.96 -10.93
CA ALA A 10 0.32 6.40 -10.64
C ALA A 10 -1.02 6.91 -10.06
N THR A 11 -2.14 6.24 -10.37
CA THR A 11 -3.48 6.55 -9.84
C THR A 11 -3.81 5.81 -8.53
N GLY A 12 -2.94 4.92 -8.08
CA GLY A 12 -3.11 4.08 -6.90
C GLY A 12 -2.85 4.81 -5.57
N LYS A 13 -2.92 4.06 -4.46
CA LYS A 13 -2.81 4.61 -3.09
C LYS A 13 -1.49 5.35 -2.85
N THR A 14 -0.37 4.79 -3.29
CA THR A 14 0.96 5.38 -3.15
C THR A 14 1.26 6.34 -4.30
N GLY A 15 1.03 5.92 -5.55
CA GLY A 15 1.27 6.72 -6.76
C GLY A 15 0.64 8.10 -6.72
N ARG A 16 -0.64 8.21 -6.32
CA ARG A 16 -1.35 9.51 -6.27
C ARG A 16 -0.74 10.52 -5.32
N ARG A 17 0.02 10.04 -4.32
CA ARG A 17 0.73 10.88 -3.35
C ARG A 17 2.17 11.13 -3.76
N LEU A 18 2.80 10.16 -4.40
CA LEU A 18 4.19 10.23 -4.86
C LEU A 18 4.34 11.19 -6.04
N THR A 19 3.46 11.09 -7.04
CA THR A 19 3.58 11.86 -8.29
C THR A 19 3.62 13.37 -8.06
N PRO A 20 2.69 13.99 -7.28
CA PRO A 20 2.77 15.44 -7.03
C PRO A 20 4.06 15.86 -6.31
N GLN A 21 4.54 15.06 -5.35
CA GLN A 21 5.77 15.36 -4.62
C GLN A 21 7.03 15.31 -5.50
N LEU A 22 7.04 14.44 -6.52
CA LEU A 22 8.12 14.41 -7.51
C LEU A 22 8.07 15.64 -8.42
N VAL A 23 6.88 16.00 -8.91
CA VAL A 23 6.67 17.20 -9.73
C VAL A 23 7.10 18.46 -8.99
N GLU A 24 6.72 18.60 -7.71
CA GLU A 24 7.13 19.72 -6.84
C GLU A 24 8.66 19.83 -6.68
N ARG A 25 9.37 18.72 -6.79
CA ARG A 25 10.85 18.66 -6.75
C ARG A 25 11.50 18.88 -8.12
N GLY A 26 10.72 19.23 -9.15
CA GLY A 26 11.21 19.45 -10.51
C GLY A 26 11.54 18.18 -11.29
N VAL A 27 11.05 17.02 -10.83
CA VAL A 27 11.19 15.74 -11.53
C VAL A 27 10.04 15.58 -12.52
N THR A 28 10.35 15.26 -13.77
CA THR A 28 9.31 14.88 -14.74
C THR A 28 8.83 13.48 -14.40
N VAL A 29 7.53 13.32 -14.18
CA VAL A 29 6.94 12.03 -13.84
C VAL A 29 6.27 11.42 -15.07
N ARG A 30 6.73 10.22 -15.45
CA ARG A 30 5.99 9.36 -16.35
C ARG A 30 4.98 8.55 -15.56
N ALA A 31 3.73 9.00 -15.57
CA ALA A 31 2.63 8.44 -14.78
C ALA A 31 2.02 7.23 -15.50
N ALA A 32 2.44 6.03 -15.12
CA ALA A 32 1.98 4.78 -15.71
C ALA A 32 0.71 4.24 -15.01
N SER A 33 -0.33 4.00 -15.80
CA SER A 33 -1.56 3.31 -15.37
C SER A 33 -2.24 2.58 -16.53
N ARG A 34 -3.15 1.65 -16.20
CA ARG A 34 -3.99 0.97 -17.21
C ARG A 34 -4.93 1.95 -17.90
N ASP A 35 -5.50 2.86 -17.11
CA ASP A 35 -6.34 3.96 -17.56
C ASP A 35 -5.58 5.28 -17.30
N PRO A 36 -4.90 5.86 -18.30
CA PRO A 36 -4.11 7.08 -18.12
C PRO A 36 -4.97 8.30 -17.81
N VAL A 37 -4.53 9.10 -16.85
CA VAL A 37 -5.13 10.40 -16.53
C VAL A 37 -4.69 11.46 -17.57
N PRO A 38 -5.43 12.58 -17.73
CA PRO A 38 -5.00 13.66 -18.61
C PRO A 38 -3.61 14.22 -18.25
N PRO A 39 -2.84 14.71 -19.23
CA PRO A 39 -1.53 15.32 -18.97
C PRO A 39 -1.66 16.58 -18.13
N SER A 40 -0.64 16.85 -17.32
CA SER A 40 -0.51 18.09 -16.55
C SER A 40 0.95 18.51 -16.42
N ALA A 41 1.23 19.71 -15.92
CA ALA A 41 2.59 20.21 -15.81
C ALA A 41 3.48 19.26 -15.00
N GLY A 42 4.57 18.79 -15.61
CA GLY A 42 5.51 17.83 -15.01
C GLY A 42 5.02 16.38 -14.92
N MET A 43 3.81 16.07 -15.40
CA MET A 43 3.25 14.72 -15.41
C MET A 43 2.86 14.27 -16.82
N GLU A 44 3.60 13.30 -17.33
CA GLU A 44 3.42 12.66 -18.64
C GLU A 44 2.68 11.31 -18.45
N PRO A 45 1.38 11.23 -18.75
CA PRO A 45 0.65 9.97 -18.63
C PRO A 45 1.10 8.97 -19.69
N VAL A 46 1.20 7.70 -19.31
CA VAL A 46 1.51 6.60 -20.23
C VAL A 46 0.65 5.39 -19.89
N ARG A 47 0.17 4.69 -20.93
CA ARG A 47 -0.51 3.39 -20.74
C ARG A 47 0.52 2.36 -20.32
N PHE A 48 0.20 1.59 -19.28
CA PHE A 48 1.03 0.50 -18.80
C PHE A 48 0.16 -0.61 -18.23
N ASP A 49 0.42 -1.85 -18.64
CA ASP A 49 -0.22 -3.05 -18.12
C ASP A 49 0.81 -4.16 -17.97
N TRP A 50 0.95 -4.69 -16.75
CA TRP A 50 1.87 -5.78 -16.42
C TRP A 50 1.60 -7.06 -17.21
N LEU A 51 0.40 -7.23 -17.77
CA LEU A 51 0.01 -8.40 -18.57
C LEU A 51 0.15 -8.16 -20.07
N ASP A 52 0.55 -6.95 -20.50
CA ASP A 52 0.72 -6.59 -21.90
C ASP A 52 2.08 -5.91 -22.10
N GLU A 53 3.08 -6.74 -22.45
CA GLU A 53 4.46 -6.30 -22.67
C GLU A 53 4.60 -5.29 -23.81
N THR A 54 3.62 -5.19 -24.72
CA THR A 54 3.63 -4.19 -25.79
C THR A 54 3.54 -2.75 -25.25
N THR A 55 3.09 -2.59 -23.99
CA THR A 55 3.02 -1.30 -23.32
C THR A 55 4.36 -0.83 -22.72
N TYR A 56 5.35 -1.72 -22.58
CA TYR A 56 6.59 -1.43 -21.84
C TYR A 56 7.52 -0.44 -22.54
N PRO A 57 7.75 -0.49 -23.88
CA PRO A 57 8.70 0.41 -24.53
C PRO A 57 8.38 1.89 -24.33
N ALA A 58 7.10 2.28 -24.44
CA ALA A 58 6.67 3.66 -24.23
C ALA A 58 6.84 4.10 -22.75
N ALA A 59 6.57 3.20 -21.80
CA ALA A 59 6.74 3.48 -20.39
C ALA A 59 8.21 3.66 -19.99
N LEU A 60 9.13 2.95 -20.64
CA LEU A 60 10.56 2.96 -20.32
C LEU A 60 11.39 3.95 -21.15
N ASP A 61 10.82 4.58 -22.18
CA ASP A 61 11.56 5.48 -23.07
C ASP A 61 12.22 6.64 -22.30
N ARG A 62 13.55 6.66 -22.22
CA ARG A 62 14.33 7.76 -21.63
C ARG A 62 13.98 8.10 -20.17
N VAL A 63 13.48 7.14 -19.39
CA VAL A 63 13.33 7.31 -17.93
C VAL A 63 14.67 7.03 -17.24
N HIS A 64 15.00 7.82 -16.22
CA HIS A 64 16.26 7.70 -15.48
C HIS A 64 16.14 6.75 -14.28
N ALA A 65 14.94 6.64 -13.71
CA ALA A 65 14.63 5.72 -12.62
C ALA A 65 13.16 5.28 -12.70
N ALA A 66 12.79 4.25 -11.94
CA ALA A 66 11.44 3.74 -11.87
C ALA A 66 11.01 3.47 -10.42
N TYR A 67 9.77 3.86 -10.09
CA TYR A 67 9.01 3.41 -8.94
C TYR A 67 8.07 2.29 -9.38
N LEU A 68 8.33 1.09 -8.87
CA LEU A 68 7.59 -0.12 -9.21
C LEU A 68 6.69 -0.53 -8.04
N VAL A 69 5.39 -0.65 -8.29
CA VAL A 69 4.45 -1.34 -7.40
C VAL A 69 4.37 -2.78 -7.87
N VAL A 70 5.23 -3.62 -7.32
CA VAL A 70 5.31 -5.06 -7.62
C VAL A 70 4.54 -5.88 -6.59
N THR A 71 4.19 -7.11 -6.95
CA THR A 71 3.54 -8.08 -6.06
C THR A 71 4.53 -8.89 -5.22
N ASP A 72 5.83 -8.78 -5.48
CA ASP A 72 6.91 -9.45 -4.74
C ASP A 72 7.46 -8.55 -3.62
N ASN A 73 8.01 -9.14 -2.56
CA ASN A 73 8.61 -8.38 -1.45
C ASN A 73 10.14 -8.40 -1.53
N ALA A 74 10.76 -7.26 -1.18
CA ALA A 74 12.22 -7.11 -1.19
C ALA A 74 12.87 -7.41 0.17
N ILE A 75 12.18 -8.13 1.07
CA ILE A 75 12.66 -8.34 2.44
C ILE A 75 13.99 -9.09 2.40
N GLY A 76 14.99 -8.56 3.11
CA GLY A 76 16.34 -9.15 3.19
C GLY A 76 17.27 -8.80 2.03
N GLN A 77 16.83 -8.02 1.04
CA GLN A 77 17.72 -7.50 0.01
C GLN A 77 18.56 -6.33 0.52
N ALA A 78 19.77 -6.18 -0.01
CA ALA A 78 20.62 -5.03 0.32
C ALA A 78 19.94 -3.72 -0.10
N GLY A 79 19.84 -2.77 0.83
CA GLY A 79 19.13 -1.50 0.62
C GLY A 79 17.60 -1.59 0.77
N ALA A 80 17.06 -2.75 1.19
CA ALA A 80 15.65 -2.86 1.56
C ALA A 80 15.39 -2.22 2.92
N PHE A 81 14.26 -1.53 3.01
CA PHE A 81 13.74 -0.94 4.24
C PHE A 81 12.41 -1.62 4.59
N LEU A 82 12.28 -2.05 5.83
CA LEU A 82 11.04 -2.58 6.38
C LEU A 82 10.25 -1.43 7.01
N MET A 83 9.35 -0.82 6.26
CA MET A 83 8.57 0.34 6.73
C MET A 83 7.48 -0.10 7.72
N THR A 84 7.63 0.24 8.99
CA THR A 84 6.65 -0.05 10.05
C THR A 84 6.09 1.23 10.69
N GLY A 85 4.99 1.08 11.43
CA GLY A 85 4.57 2.09 12.41
C GLY A 85 5.53 2.15 13.61
N PRO A 86 5.31 3.07 14.56
CA PRO A 86 6.16 3.21 15.75
C PRO A 86 5.92 2.10 16.80
N GLU A 87 4.89 1.29 16.63
CA GLU A 87 4.40 0.33 17.62
C GLU A 87 3.81 -0.90 16.93
N SER A 88 3.97 -2.07 17.56
CA SER A 88 3.28 -3.29 17.18
C SER A 88 1.97 -3.37 17.95
N LEU A 89 0.85 -3.51 17.23
CA LEU A 89 -0.48 -3.54 17.82
C LEU A 89 -1.15 -4.87 17.56
N THR A 90 -1.84 -5.37 18.58
CA THR A 90 -2.83 -6.43 18.44
C THR A 90 -4.07 -5.90 17.71
N LEU A 91 -4.84 -6.81 17.11
CA LEU A 91 -6.11 -6.45 16.46
C LEU A 91 -7.13 -5.88 17.46
N ALA A 92 -7.04 -6.26 18.74
CA ALA A 92 -7.84 -5.69 19.82
C ALA A 92 -7.46 -4.22 20.11
N GLU A 93 -6.17 -3.88 20.13
CA GLU A 93 -5.70 -2.50 20.30
C GLU A 93 -6.08 -1.63 19.10
N VAL A 94 -5.94 -2.17 17.88
CA VAL A 94 -6.43 -1.53 16.65
C VAL A 94 -7.91 -1.20 16.75
N ALA A 95 -8.74 -2.15 17.19
CA ALA A 95 -10.17 -1.93 17.40
C ALA A 95 -10.44 -0.87 18.48
N GLY A 96 -9.61 -0.80 19.54
CA GLY A 96 -9.65 0.25 20.55
C GLY A 96 -9.38 1.64 19.98
N HIS A 97 -8.34 1.80 19.16
CA HIS A 97 -8.03 3.07 18.50
C HIS A 97 -9.14 3.51 17.52
N ILE A 98 -9.69 2.58 16.74
CA ILE A 98 -10.84 2.87 15.87
C ILE A 98 -12.06 3.26 16.71
N SER A 99 -12.30 2.60 17.85
CA SER A 99 -13.42 2.93 18.73
C SER A 99 -13.34 4.36 19.24
N ALA A 100 -12.14 4.77 19.69
CA ALA A 100 -11.87 6.12 20.16
C ALA A 100 -12.10 7.16 19.05
N ALA A 101 -11.60 6.89 17.84
CA ALA A 101 -11.74 7.79 16.70
C ALA A 101 -13.18 7.90 16.18
N ALA A 102 -13.92 6.79 16.15
CA ALA A 102 -15.28 6.72 15.63
C ALA A 102 -16.35 7.09 16.67
N GLY A 103 -16.00 7.21 17.96
CA GLY A 103 -16.95 7.49 19.03
C GLY A 103 -17.95 6.36 19.31
N ARG A 104 -17.64 5.12 18.89
CA ARG A 104 -18.48 3.93 19.09
C ARG A 104 -17.64 2.71 19.41
N GLN A 105 -18.19 1.79 20.19
CA GLN A 105 -17.45 0.58 20.56
C GLN A 105 -17.31 -0.36 19.34
N VAL A 106 -16.07 -0.60 18.94
CA VAL A 106 -15.67 -1.63 17.97
C VAL A 106 -14.86 -2.68 18.73
N ARG A 107 -15.22 -3.95 18.56
CA ARG A 107 -14.54 -5.07 19.21
C ARG A 107 -13.95 -5.99 18.15
N TYR A 108 -12.68 -6.32 18.31
CA TYR A 108 -12.09 -7.43 17.56
C TYR A 108 -12.63 -8.75 18.12
N VAL A 109 -13.15 -9.59 17.24
CA VAL A 109 -13.56 -10.96 17.54
C VAL A 109 -12.71 -11.86 16.68
N GLU A 110 -11.88 -12.68 17.30
CA GLU A 110 -11.13 -13.70 16.58
C GLU A 110 -12.11 -14.71 15.99
N SER A 111 -11.97 -14.96 14.68
CA SER A 111 -12.74 -15.95 13.96
C SER A 111 -11.79 -16.92 13.28
N GLY A 112 -12.21 -18.18 13.14
CA GLY A 112 -11.54 -19.16 12.30
C GLY A 112 -11.50 -18.72 10.82
N PRO A 113 -10.87 -19.50 9.94
CA PRO A 113 -10.75 -19.16 8.52
C PRO A 113 -12.11 -19.20 7.78
N GLU A 114 -13.12 -19.89 8.31
CA GLU A 114 -14.36 -20.20 7.61
C GLU A 114 -15.13 -18.93 7.16
N PRO A 115 -15.34 -17.90 8.01
CA PRO A 115 -16.04 -16.68 7.57
C PRO A 115 -15.29 -15.92 6.48
N ILE A 116 -13.95 -15.94 6.49
CA ILE A 116 -13.12 -15.31 5.45
C ILE A 116 -13.27 -16.08 4.14
N GLN A 117 -13.21 -17.41 4.21
CA GLN A 117 -13.37 -18.28 3.05
C GLN A 117 -14.75 -18.12 2.42
N GLU A 118 -15.83 -18.13 3.21
CA GLU A 118 -17.20 -17.93 2.74
C GLU A 118 -17.36 -16.57 2.04
N ALA A 119 -16.82 -15.50 2.63
CA ALA A 119 -16.86 -14.17 2.04
C ALA A 119 -16.12 -14.08 0.71
N LEU A 120 -14.97 -14.75 0.59
CA LEU A 120 -14.19 -14.79 -0.65
C LEU A 120 -14.91 -15.60 -1.74
N ILE A 121 -15.51 -16.74 -1.40
CA ILE A 121 -16.31 -17.53 -2.34
C ILE A 121 -17.51 -16.72 -2.83
N ALA A 122 -18.20 -16.02 -1.93
CA ALA A 122 -19.30 -15.13 -2.29
C ALA A 122 -18.85 -13.97 -3.21
N ALA A 123 -17.59 -13.55 -3.12
CA ALA A 123 -16.97 -12.57 -4.01
C ALA A 123 -16.49 -13.15 -5.35
N GLY A 124 -16.76 -14.43 -5.64
CA GLY A 124 -16.41 -15.10 -6.90
C GLY A 124 -15.01 -15.70 -6.93
N ILE A 125 -14.34 -15.81 -5.78
CA ILE A 125 -13.04 -16.48 -5.68
C ILE A 125 -13.24 -18.00 -5.62
N THR A 126 -12.36 -18.76 -6.28
CA THR A 126 -12.43 -20.23 -6.26
C THR A 126 -12.23 -20.77 -4.84
N ALA A 127 -12.90 -21.88 -4.52
CA ALA A 127 -12.87 -22.46 -3.17
C ALA A 127 -11.45 -22.77 -2.68
N ASP A 128 -10.59 -23.32 -3.55
CA ASP A 128 -9.21 -23.64 -3.20
C ASP A 128 -8.39 -22.39 -2.86
N PHE A 129 -8.53 -21.33 -3.66
CA PHE A 129 -7.80 -20.09 -3.41
C PHE A 129 -8.37 -19.35 -2.19
N ALA A 130 -9.69 -19.38 -1.99
CA ALA A 130 -10.34 -18.83 -0.81
C ALA A 130 -9.87 -19.51 0.48
N ALA A 131 -9.78 -20.85 0.48
CA ALA A 131 -9.29 -21.63 1.62
C ALA A 131 -7.81 -21.29 1.93
N TYR A 132 -6.97 -21.21 0.90
CA TYR A 132 -5.56 -20.81 1.05
C TYR A 132 -5.44 -19.41 1.68
N VAL A 133 -6.16 -18.42 1.14
CA VAL A 133 -6.11 -17.04 1.63
C VAL A 133 -6.62 -16.96 3.07
N ALA A 134 -7.75 -17.60 3.38
CA ALA A 134 -8.30 -17.60 4.73
C ALA A 134 -7.31 -18.18 5.75
N GLN A 135 -6.68 -19.31 5.42
CA GLN A 135 -5.70 -19.95 6.30
C GLN A 135 -4.44 -19.09 6.48
N LEU A 136 -3.97 -18.42 5.42
CA LEU A 136 -2.85 -17.48 5.51
C LEU A 136 -3.14 -16.32 6.48
N TYR A 137 -4.32 -15.71 6.39
CA TYR A 137 -4.70 -14.61 7.28
C TYR A 137 -4.85 -15.07 8.73
N THR A 138 -5.52 -16.20 8.97
CA THR A 138 -5.71 -16.74 10.33
C THR A 138 -4.38 -17.20 10.94
N ALA A 139 -3.50 -17.88 10.20
CA ALA A 139 -2.21 -18.32 10.72
C ALA A 139 -1.24 -17.16 10.99
N SER A 140 -1.36 -16.07 10.23
CA SER A 140 -0.55 -14.86 10.44
C SER A 140 -1.06 -14.03 11.61
N ALA A 141 -2.37 -14.07 11.89
CA ALA A 141 -2.96 -13.42 13.04
C ALA A 141 -2.44 -14.08 14.34
N GLY A 142 -1.85 -13.29 15.24
CA GLY A 142 -1.41 -13.76 16.55
C GLY A 142 -0.07 -14.52 16.60
N SER A 143 0.51 -14.92 15.46
CA SER A 143 1.81 -15.62 15.44
C SER A 143 3.01 -14.72 15.76
N GLY A 144 2.81 -13.39 15.77
CA GLY A 144 3.88 -12.42 15.94
C GLY A 144 4.82 -12.29 14.73
N ALA A 145 4.60 -13.07 13.66
CA ALA A 145 5.45 -13.07 12.46
C ALA A 145 5.53 -11.68 11.80
N MET A 146 4.54 -10.82 12.01
CA MET A 146 4.45 -9.45 11.48
C MET A 146 4.60 -8.36 12.57
N ALA A 147 5.09 -8.71 13.76
CA ALA A 147 5.19 -7.79 14.90
C ALA A 147 6.47 -6.92 14.91
N ALA A 148 7.30 -7.01 13.87
CA ALA A 148 8.52 -6.22 13.80
C ALA A 148 8.21 -4.71 13.82
N VAL A 149 9.02 -3.96 14.57
CA VAL A 149 9.05 -2.50 14.58
C VAL A 149 10.47 -2.08 14.26
N THR A 150 10.63 -1.16 13.31
CA THR A 150 11.92 -0.66 12.84
C THR A 150 11.97 0.86 12.88
N ASP A 151 13.18 1.39 12.85
CA ASP A 151 13.44 2.83 12.72
C ASP A 151 13.56 3.27 11.26
N ASP A 152 13.27 2.41 10.28
CA ASP A 152 13.58 2.64 8.86
C ASP A 152 12.86 3.87 8.30
N VAL A 153 11.64 4.14 8.76
CA VAL A 153 10.93 5.38 8.38
C VAL A 153 11.70 6.61 8.83
N ALA A 154 12.19 6.62 10.07
CA ALA A 154 12.98 7.73 10.60
C ALA A 154 14.35 7.83 9.91
N ALA A 155 15.00 6.69 9.65
CA ALA A 155 16.29 6.63 8.97
C ALA A 155 16.21 7.20 7.54
N VAL A 156 15.13 6.90 6.81
CA VAL A 156 14.96 7.35 5.41
C VAL A 156 14.40 8.77 5.31
N THR A 157 13.47 9.15 6.19
CA THR A 157 12.71 10.41 6.04
C THR A 157 13.16 11.52 6.99
N GLY A 158 13.95 11.20 8.02
CA GLY A 158 14.32 12.11 9.10
C GLY A 158 13.15 12.45 10.05
N ARG A 159 12.03 11.73 9.97
CA ARG A 159 10.83 11.97 10.78
C ARG A 159 10.28 10.64 11.32
N PRO A 160 9.70 10.61 12.53
CA PRO A 160 9.09 9.40 13.05
C PRO A 160 7.90 8.95 12.19
N PRO A 161 7.61 7.64 12.12
CA PRO A 161 6.40 7.15 11.47
C PRO A 161 5.13 7.64 12.18
N THR A 162 4.05 7.79 11.42
CA THR A 162 2.73 8.11 11.97
C THR A 162 2.22 6.93 12.81
N SER A 163 1.81 7.19 14.06
CA SER A 163 1.16 6.19 14.90
C SER A 163 -0.21 5.79 14.36
N PHE A 164 -0.67 4.59 14.71
CA PHE A 164 -2.00 4.16 14.29
C PHE A 164 -3.11 5.04 14.90
N ALA A 165 -2.91 5.51 16.14
CA ALA A 165 -3.85 6.44 16.79
C ALA A 165 -4.05 7.74 15.98
N ASN A 166 -2.95 8.35 15.52
CA ASN A 166 -3.01 9.56 14.70
C ASN A 166 -3.67 9.29 13.34
N TYR A 167 -3.29 8.18 12.70
CA TYR A 167 -3.94 7.74 11.46
C TYR A 167 -5.45 7.54 11.64
N ALA A 168 -5.87 6.87 12.73
CA ALA A 168 -7.28 6.61 13.00
C ALA A 168 -8.07 7.91 13.23
N ALA A 169 -7.49 8.89 13.93
CA ALA A 169 -8.11 10.20 14.10
C ALA A 169 -8.32 10.91 12.74
N ASP A 170 -7.31 10.91 11.87
CA ASP A 170 -7.40 11.50 10.53
C ASP A 170 -8.40 10.76 9.62
N ALA A 171 -8.49 9.44 9.77
CA ALA A 171 -9.36 8.57 8.96
C ALA A 171 -10.79 8.41 9.52
N ALA A 172 -11.12 9.05 10.65
CA ALA A 172 -12.34 8.81 11.41
C ALA A 172 -13.62 8.87 10.55
N GLY A 173 -13.67 9.79 9.58
CA GLY A 173 -14.81 9.96 8.67
C GLY A 173 -15.19 8.71 7.86
N ALA A 174 -14.29 7.73 7.72
CA ALA A 174 -14.59 6.44 7.09
C ALA A 174 -15.51 5.54 7.94
N TRP A 175 -15.57 5.74 9.26
CA TRP A 175 -16.30 4.88 10.20
C TRP A 175 -17.53 5.53 10.86
N LEU A 176 -17.78 6.81 10.55
CA LEU A 176 -18.92 7.59 11.04
C LEU A 176 -20.21 7.37 10.23
N ARG A 177 -20.20 6.45 9.26
CA ARG A 177 -21.39 6.06 8.49
C ARG A 177 -22.18 4.94 9.17
#